data_AF-A0A0M5KTP7-F1
#
_entry.id   AF-A0A0M5KTP7-F1
#
_cell.length_a   1.000
_cell.length_b   1.000
_cell.length_c   1.000
_cell.angle_alpha   90.00
_cell.angle_beta   90.00
_cell.angle_gamma   90.00
#
_symmetry.space_group_name_H-M   'P 1'
#
loop_
_entity.id
_entity.type
_entity.pdbx_description
1 polymer ?
#
loop_
_entity_poly.entity_id
_entity_poly.type
_entity_poly.pdbx_seq_one_letter_code
_entity_poly.pdbx_strand_id
1 'polypeptide(L)'
;MFLILCGAVMSMVSSFFIPLSFLLLTVLLYKIAQIPLHHVVKQLKLMYPFLILIFIFQAILGNWLIGMWVVLRFIILVYLASLVSLTTKVSDMVDSIKVGFRPCRYFGINPLKLGMVLSMAIRFIPIVSEKFNAIYEAQKARGLGRNITAFAVPLVVCTIKMASEFAEALDARLYDDIE
;
A
#
# COMPACT_ATOMS: atom_id res chain seq x y z
N MET A 1 -5.14 -5.26 -6.43
CA MET A 1 -6.04 -6.08 -7.27
C MET A 1 -5.98 -7.56 -6.91
N PHE A 2 -4.80 -8.18 -6.85
CA PHE A 2 -4.61 -9.59 -6.44
C PHE A 2 -5.21 -9.94 -5.06
N LEU A 3 -5.03 -9.07 -4.05
CA LEU A 3 -5.63 -9.24 -2.71
C LEU A 3 -7.16 -9.19 -2.70
N ILE A 4 -7.75 -8.32 -3.52
CA ILE A 4 -9.21 -8.20 -3.66
C ILE A 4 -9.76 -9.44 -4.37
N LEU A 5 -9.05 -9.94 -5.39
CA LEU A 5 -9.40 -11.16 -6.12
C LEU A 5 -9.28 -12.41 -5.22
N CYS A 6 -8.19 -12.56 -4.46
CA CYS A 6 -8.02 -13.65 -3.49
C CYS A 6 -9.05 -13.58 -2.36
N GLY A 7 -9.35 -12.37 -1.87
CA GLY A 7 -10.38 -12.14 -0.87
C GLY A 7 -11.78 -12.51 -1.36
N ALA A 8 -12.11 -12.13 -2.61
CA ALA A 8 -13.38 -12.47 -3.27
C ALA A 8 -13.50 -13.98 -3.55
N VAL A 9 -12.44 -14.63 -4.06
CA VAL A 9 -12.39 -16.08 -4.29
C VAL A 9 -12.57 -16.85 -2.98
N MET A 10 -11.94 -16.41 -1.89
CA MET A 10 -12.16 -17.01 -0.57
C MET A 10 -13.57 -16.77 -0.01
N SER A 11 -14.27 -15.71 -0.44
CA SER A 11 -15.60 -15.38 0.09
C SER A 11 -16.73 -16.07 -0.66
N MET A 12 -16.47 -16.51 -1.89
CA MET A 12 -17.50 -17.04 -2.78
C MET A 12 -17.67 -18.57 -2.68
N VAL A 13 -16.80 -19.28 -1.96
CA VAL A 13 -16.82 -20.76 -1.94
C VAL A 13 -16.82 -21.32 -0.52
N SER A 14 -17.94 -21.94 -0.15
CA SER A 14 -18.20 -22.54 1.17
C SER A 14 -17.64 -23.98 1.26
N SER A 15 -16.35 -24.17 0.97
CA SER A 15 -15.70 -25.50 0.97
C SER A 15 -14.45 -25.59 1.85
N PHE A 16 -14.38 -26.69 2.60
CA PHE A 16 -13.37 -27.02 3.64
C PHE A 16 -11.92 -27.12 3.13
N PHE A 17 -11.70 -27.40 1.85
CA PHE A 17 -10.37 -27.72 1.29
C PHE A 17 -9.54 -26.51 0.80
N ILE A 18 -10.20 -25.39 0.49
CA ILE A 18 -9.57 -24.21 -0.09
C ILE A 18 -8.64 -23.47 0.88
N PRO A 19 -8.99 -23.23 2.16
CA PRO A 19 -8.08 -22.54 3.09
C PRO A 19 -6.81 -23.34 3.36
N LEU A 20 -6.87 -24.67 3.31
CA LEU A 20 -5.70 -25.54 3.51
C LEU A 20 -4.73 -25.46 2.32
N SER A 21 -5.26 -25.49 1.09
CA SER A 21 -4.46 -25.28 -0.13
C SER A 21 -3.82 -23.88 -0.15
N PHE A 22 -4.53 -22.85 0.29
CA PHE A 22 -4.02 -21.48 0.34
C PHE A 22 -2.98 -21.27 1.43
N LEU A 23 -3.11 -21.95 2.57
CA LEU A 23 -2.10 -21.96 3.62
C LEU A 23 -0.83 -22.63 3.12
N LEU A 24 -0.96 -23.78 2.46
CA LEU A 24 0.17 -24.51 1.88
C LEU A 24 0.87 -23.68 0.80
N LEU A 25 0.10 -23.02 -0.08
CA LEU A 25 0.60 -22.06 -1.06
C LEU A 25 1.35 -20.90 -0.39
N THR A 26 0.78 -20.31 0.67
CA THR A 26 1.39 -19.19 1.41
C THR A 26 2.71 -19.60 2.05
N VAL A 27 2.78 -20.80 2.65
CA VAL A 27 4.01 -21.36 3.22
C VAL A 27 5.06 -21.62 2.14
N LEU A 28 4.65 -22.15 0.98
CA LEU A 28 5.53 -22.38 -0.17
C LEU A 28 6.10 -21.07 -0.73
N LEU A 29 5.26 -20.04 -0.88
CA LEU A 29 5.68 -18.70 -1.28
C LEU A 29 6.63 -18.06 -0.27
N TYR A 30 6.38 -18.21 1.04
CA TYR A 30 7.28 -17.71 2.08
C TYR A 30 8.65 -18.39 2.05
N LYS A 31 8.67 -19.70 1.75
CA LYS A 31 9.88 -20.51 1.60
C LYS A 31 10.68 -20.15 0.34
N ILE A 32 9.98 -19.90 -0.77
CA ILE A 32 10.58 -19.41 -2.04
C ILE A 32 11.12 -17.98 -1.88
N ALA A 33 10.42 -17.13 -1.13
CA ALA A 33 10.80 -15.73 -0.90
C ALA A 33 11.96 -15.53 0.10
N GLN A 34 12.48 -16.61 0.72
CA GLN A 34 13.56 -16.59 1.72
C GLN A 34 13.40 -15.53 2.83
N ILE A 35 12.18 -15.27 3.26
CA ILE A 35 11.91 -14.26 4.31
C ILE A 35 12.22 -14.89 5.68
N PRO A 36 13.04 -14.27 6.53
CA PRO A 36 13.38 -14.83 7.84
C PRO A 36 12.14 -14.91 8.74
N LEU A 37 11.92 -16.09 9.36
CA LEU A 37 10.79 -16.41 10.25
C LEU A 37 10.58 -15.42 11.41
N HIS A 38 11.57 -14.59 11.74
CA HIS A 38 11.43 -13.53 12.74
C HIS A 38 10.42 -12.45 12.34
N HIS A 39 10.25 -12.14 11.05
CA HIS A 39 9.23 -11.19 10.58
C HIS A 39 7.81 -11.74 10.76
N VAL A 40 7.66 -13.05 10.52
CA VAL A 40 6.41 -13.80 10.69
C VAL A 40 5.94 -13.72 12.13
N VAL A 41 6.84 -13.97 13.08
CA VAL A 41 6.53 -13.97 14.51
C VAL A 41 6.23 -12.55 15.02
N LYS A 42 6.95 -11.53 14.54
CA LYS A 42 6.72 -10.14 14.97
C LYS A 42 5.36 -9.60 14.51
N GLN A 43 4.95 -9.91 13.27
CA GLN A 43 3.62 -9.57 12.75
C GLN A 43 2.51 -10.29 13.51
N LEU A 44 2.69 -11.59 13.76
CA LEU A 44 1.71 -12.36 14.53
C LEU A 44 1.57 -11.84 15.96
N LYS A 45 2.68 -11.47 16.60
CA LYS A 45 2.69 -10.95 17.98
C LYS A 45 1.96 -9.61 18.11
N LEU A 46 2.06 -8.74 17.09
CA LEU A 46 1.32 -7.48 17.06
C LEU A 46 -0.19 -7.68 16.83
N MET A 47 -0.56 -8.72 16.08
CA MET A 47 -1.95 -8.99 15.69
C MET A 47 -2.68 -9.99 16.60
N TYR A 48 -1.95 -10.69 17.47
CA TYR A 48 -2.46 -11.64 18.45
C TYR A 48 -3.63 -11.11 19.30
N PRO A 49 -3.62 -9.89 19.86
CA PRO A 49 -4.75 -9.40 20.66
C PRO A 49 -6.03 -9.25 19.82
N PHE A 50 -5.90 -8.82 18.57
CA PHE A 50 -7.02 -8.72 17.64
C PHE A 50 -7.58 -10.10 17.26
N LEU A 51 -6.69 -11.08 17.09
CA LEU A 51 -7.04 -12.45 16.74
C LEU A 51 -7.83 -13.15 17.86
N ILE A 52 -7.39 -12.97 19.11
CA ILE A 52 -8.09 -13.48 20.29
C ILE A 52 -9.48 -12.84 20.41
N LEU A 53 -9.58 -11.51 20.23
CA LEU A 53 -10.85 -10.81 20.32
C LEU A 53 -11.86 -11.36 19.30
N ILE A 54 -11.44 -11.56 18.05
CA ILE A 54 -12.27 -12.14 16.99
C ILE A 54 -12.68 -13.57 17.34
N PHE A 55 -11.75 -14.37 17.86
CA PHE A 55 -12.02 -15.76 18.24
C PHE A 55 -13.04 -15.85 19.38
N ILE A 56 -12.88 -15.05 20.44
CA ILE A 56 -13.80 -15.00 21.57
C ILE A 56 -15.19 -14.56 21.09
N PHE A 57 -15.26 -13.51 20.26
CA PHE A 57 -16.53 -13.00 19.75
C PHE A 57 -17.27 -14.04 18.89
N GLN A 58 -16.54 -14.76 18.03
CA GLN A 58 -17.08 -15.87 17.24
C GLN A 58 -17.46 -17.09 18.07
N ALA A 59 -16.68 -17.43 19.10
CA ALA A 59 -16.95 -18.55 19.99
C ALA A 59 -18.19 -18.30 20.86
N ILE A 60 -18.46 -17.04 21.22
CA ILE A 60 -19.65 -16.64 21.99
C ILE A 60 -20.89 -16.52 21.10
N LEU A 61 -20.78 -15.93 19.90
CA LEU A 61 -21.95 -15.65 19.04
C LEU A 61 -22.33 -16.80 18.10
N GLY A 62 -21.41 -17.71 17.81
CA GLY A 62 -21.58 -18.71 16.78
C GLY A 62 -21.16 -20.09 17.25
N ASN A 63 -20.19 -20.68 16.55
CA ASN A 63 -19.73 -22.03 16.77
C ASN A 63 -18.19 -22.04 16.74
N TRP A 64 -17.55 -22.81 17.63
CA TRP A 64 -16.10 -22.84 17.79
C TRP A 64 -15.37 -23.13 16.47
N LEU A 65 -15.97 -23.98 15.63
CA LEU A 65 -15.48 -24.29 14.29
C LEU A 65 -15.40 -23.03 13.41
N ILE A 66 -16.44 -22.21 13.38
CA ILE A 66 -16.52 -20.99 12.55
C ILE A 66 -15.49 -19.96 13.02
N GLY A 67 -15.31 -19.81 14.34
CA GLY A 67 -14.28 -18.94 14.91
C GLY A 67 -12.86 -19.34 14.49
N MET A 68 -12.57 -20.65 14.52
CA MET A 68 -11.27 -21.17 14.06
C MET A 68 -11.04 -20.88 12.57
N TRP A 69 -12.07 -20.98 11.73
CA TRP A 69 -11.97 -20.67 10.29
C TRP A 69 -11.69 -19.19 10.01
N VAL A 70 -12.38 -18.29 10.70
CA VAL A 70 -12.18 -16.85 10.52
C VAL A 70 -10.79 -16.43 10.95
N VAL A 71 -10.31 -16.95 12.08
CA VAL A 71 -8.93 -16.74 12.55
C VAL A 71 -7.91 -17.21 11.53
N LEU A 72 -8.06 -18.44 11.01
CA LEU A 72 -7.15 -19.00 10.01
C LEU A 72 -7.14 -18.17 8.72
N ARG A 73 -8.32 -17.75 8.24
CA ARG A 73 -8.46 -16.90 7.05
C ARG A 73 -7.79 -15.54 7.25
N PHE A 74 -7.96 -14.94 8.42
CA PHE A 74 -7.36 -13.66 8.75
C PHE A 74 -5.83 -13.76 8.74
N ILE A 75 -5.27 -14.80 9.35
CA ILE A 75 -3.84 -15.10 9.32
C ILE A 75 -3.34 -15.19 7.88
N ILE A 76 -4.00 -15.97 7.03
CA ILE A 76 -3.59 -16.18 5.63
C ILE A 76 -3.60 -14.85 4.85
N LEU A 77 -4.66 -14.06 4.95
CA LEU A 77 -4.78 -12.79 4.24
C LEU A 77 -3.70 -11.78 4.66
N VAL A 78 -3.43 -11.72 5.96
CA VAL A 78 -2.40 -10.86 6.54
C VAL A 78 -1.02 -11.28 6.03
N TYR A 79 -0.71 -12.57 6.05
CA TYR A 79 0.58 -13.06 5.54
C TYR A 79 0.75 -12.81 4.05
N LEU A 80 -0.30 -12.99 3.26
CA LEU A 80 -0.26 -12.72 1.83
C LEU A 80 -0.09 -11.22 1.55
N ALA A 81 -0.80 -10.35 2.28
CA ALA A 81 -0.65 -8.90 2.16
C ALA A 81 0.74 -8.41 2.58
N SER A 82 1.30 -9.02 3.63
CA SER A 82 2.66 -8.77 4.10
C SER A 82 3.70 -9.21 3.07
N LEU A 83 3.53 -10.41 2.49
CA LEU A 83 4.42 -10.92 1.45
C LEU A 83 4.39 -10.00 0.24
N VAL A 84 3.21 -9.61 -0.25
CA VAL A 84 3.08 -8.64 -1.35
C VAL A 84 3.74 -7.31 -1.01
N SER A 85 3.56 -6.80 0.22
CA SER A 85 4.19 -5.56 0.67
C SER A 85 5.72 -5.65 0.72
N LEU A 86 6.27 -6.82 1.08
CA LEU A 86 7.72 -7.04 1.20
C LEU A 86 8.39 -7.38 -0.13
N THR A 87 7.68 -8.06 -1.04
CA THR A 87 8.23 -8.46 -2.35
C THR A 87 8.05 -7.38 -3.43
N THR A 88 7.21 -6.37 -3.18
CA THR A 88 6.99 -5.28 -4.13
C THR A 88 7.81 -4.05 -3.74
N LYS A 89 8.70 -3.60 -4.64
CA LYS A 89 9.38 -2.31 -4.47
C LYS A 89 8.35 -1.17 -4.59
N VAL A 90 8.55 -0.09 -3.84
CA VAL A 90 7.65 1.09 -3.87
C VAL A 90 7.44 1.59 -5.30
N SER A 91 8.48 1.55 -6.14
CA SER A 91 8.42 1.83 -7.59
C SER A 91 7.37 1.01 -8.35
N ASP A 92 7.39 -0.31 -8.18
CA ASP A 92 6.53 -1.23 -8.93
C ASP A 92 5.07 -1.16 -8.44
N MET A 93 4.89 -0.87 -7.15
CA MET A 93 3.57 -0.63 -6.55
C MET A 93 2.93 0.63 -7.14
N VAL A 94 3.72 1.67 -7.34
CA VAL A 94 3.31 2.94 -7.95
C VAL A 94 2.96 2.75 -9.44
N ASP A 95 3.71 1.94 -10.19
CA ASP A 95 3.39 1.59 -11.58
C ASP A 95 2.13 0.73 -11.70
N SER A 96 1.88 -0.17 -10.75
CA SER A 96 0.64 -0.96 -10.70
C SER A 96 -0.60 -0.09 -10.46
N ILE A 97 -0.46 0.97 -9.66
CA ILE A 97 -1.52 1.95 -9.45
C ILE A 97 -1.83 2.70 -10.75
N LYS A 98 -0.83 3.09 -11.55
CA LYS A 98 -1.03 3.70 -12.89
C LYS A 98 -1.91 2.82 -13.78
N VAL A 99 -1.64 1.52 -13.80
CA VAL A 99 -2.40 0.55 -14.61
C VAL A 99 -3.83 0.39 -14.08
N GLY A 100 -4.00 0.40 -12.75
CA GLY A 100 -5.31 0.31 -12.10
C GLY A 100 -6.23 1.51 -12.31
N PHE A 101 -5.69 2.69 -12.65
CA PHE A 101 -6.48 3.89 -12.98
C PHE A 101 -6.89 3.99 -14.46
N ARG A 102 -6.42 3.09 -15.34
CA ARG A 102 -6.85 3.02 -16.76
C ARG A 102 -8.37 2.90 -17.00
N PRO A 103 -9.17 2.15 -16.21
CA PRO A 103 -10.61 2.00 -16.48
C PRO A 103 -11.43 3.26 -16.16
N CYS A 104 -10.87 4.27 -15.47
CA CYS A 104 -11.56 5.54 -15.19
C CYS A 104 -11.85 6.37 -16.47
N ARG A 105 -11.30 5.92 -17.62
CA ARG A 105 -11.58 6.45 -18.97
C ARG A 105 -13.07 6.40 -19.37
N TYR A 106 -13.88 5.57 -18.70
CA TYR A 106 -15.32 5.45 -19.01
C TYR A 106 -16.19 6.62 -18.51
N PHE A 107 -15.66 7.52 -17.66
CA PHE A 107 -16.43 8.61 -17.03
C PHE A 107 -16.45 9.95 -17.80
N GLY A 108 -16.09 9.97 -19.09
CA GLY A 108 -16.22 11.17 -19.93
C GLY A 108 -15.16 12.26 -19.72
N ILE A 109 -14.07 11.95 -19.02
CA ILE A 109 -12.95 12.86 -18.80
C ILE A 109 -11.94 12.70 -19.95
N ASN A 110 -11.41 13.81 -20.50
CA ASN A 110 -10.43 13.76 -21.59
C ASN A 110 -9.20 12.92 -21.16
N PRO A 111 -9.05 11.70 -21.69
CA PRO A 111 -8.09 10.73 -21.18
C PRO A 111 -6.64 11.15 -21.45
N LEU A 112 -6.43 12.05 -22.42
CA LEU A 112 -5.11 12.57 -22.75
C LEU A 112 -4.61 13.51 -21.65
N LYS A 113 -5.42 14.51 -21.26
CA LYS A 113 -5.07 15.48 -20.20
C LYS A 113 -4.96 14.81 -18.83
N LEU A 114 -5.91 13.93 -18.49
CA LEU A 114 -5.82 13.16 -17.24
C LEU A 114 -4.60 12.24 -17.20
N GLY A 115 -4.30 11.56 -18.31
CA GLY A 115 -3.14 10.68 -18.41
C GLY A 115 -1.84 11.44 -18.17
N MET A 116 -1.71 12.64 -18.76
CA MET A 116 -0.56 13.53 -18.54
C MET A 116 -0.45 13.94 -17.06
N VAL A 117 -1.51 14.49 -16.46
CA VAL A 117 -1.50 14.94 -15.06
C VAL A 117 -1.18 13.79 -14.10
N LEU A 118 -1.80 12.62 -14.29
CA LEU A 118 -1.57 11.46 -13.45
C LEU A 118 -0.15 10.90 -13.61
N SER A 119 0.39 10.89 -14.83
CA SER A 119 1.77 10.45 -15.07
C SER A 119 2.79 11.36 -14.38
N MET A 120 2.55 12.67 -14.38
CA MET A 120 3.40 13.66 -13.73
C MET A 120 3.28 13.54 -12.20
N ALA A 121 2.05 13.51 -11.66
CA ALA A 121 1.79 13.34 -10.24
C ALA A 121 2.47 12.10 -9.68
N ILE A 122 2.40 10.99 -10.41
CA ILE A 122 3.01 9.75 -9.96
C ILE A 122 4.54 9.80 -10.01
N ARG A 123 5.13 10.49 -10.98
CA ARG A 123 6.58 10.74 -11.04
C ARG A 123 7.04 11.69 -9.92
N PHE A 124 6.15 12.52 -9.38
CA PHE A 124 6.45 13.39 -8.23
C PHE A 124 6.45 12.67 -6.88
N ILE A 125 5.70 11.58 -6.72
CA ILE A 125 5.66 10.79 -5.47
C ILE A 125 7.07 10.45 -4.94
N PRO A 126 7.99 9.85 -5.73
CA PRO A 126 9.33 9.53 -5.24
C PRO A 126 10.14 10.77 -4.87
N ILE A 127 10.03 11.85 -5.65
CA ILE A 127 10.75 13.10 -5.42
C ILE A 127 10.31 13.74 -4.09
N VAL A 128 9.00 13.81 -3.86
CA VAL A 128 8.44 14.32 -2.60
C VAL A 128 8.85 13.43 -1.42
N SER A 129 8.88 12.10 -1.59
CA SER A 129 9.34 11.18 -0.55
C SER A 129 10.81 11.39 -0.18
N GLU A 130 11.67 11.72 -1.13
CA GLU A 130 13.08 12.02 -0.87
C GLU A 130 13.22 13.31 -0.07
N LYS A 131 12.51 14.37 -0.46
CA LYS A 131 12.47 15.64 0.28
C LYS A 131 11.89 15.47 1.67
N PHE A 132 10.83 14.68 1.81
CA PHE A 132 10.25 14.30 3.09
C PHE A 132 11.32 13.69 4.01
N ASN A 133 12.07 12.69 3.54
CA ASN A 133 13.09 12.03 4.35
C ASN A 133 14.25 12.97 4.71
N ALA A 134 14.69 13.82 3.77
CA ALA A 134 15.73 14.80 4.03
C ALA A 134 15.32 15.83 5.10
N ILE A 135 14.08 16.35 5.02
CA ILE A 135 13.53 17.26 6.02
C ILE A 135 13.36 16.54 7.36
N TYR A 136 12.88 15.29 7.34
CA TYR A 136 12.68 14.49 8.54
C TYR A 136 14.00 14.27 9.29
N GLU A 137 15.06 13.83 8.61
CA GLU A 137 16.37 13.64 9.24
C GLU A 137 16.99 14.97 9.70
N ALA A 138 16.79 16.07 8.98
CA ALA A 138 17.23 17.40 9.42
C ALA A 138 16.52 17.88 10.69
N GLN A 139 15.20 17.69 10.80
CA GLN A 139 14.44 18.06 11.99
C GLN A 139 14.75 17.14 13.17
N LYS A 140 14.97 15.85 12.91
CA LYS A 140 15.42 14.88 13.91
C LYS A 140 16.81 15.25 14.47
N ALA A 141 17.75 15.67 13.64
CA ALA A 141 19.06 16.18 14.08
C ALA A 141 18.96 17.45 14.95
N ARG A 142 17.93 18.27 14.73
CA ARG A 142 17.60 19.46 15.55
C ARG A 142 16.85 19.12 16.84
N GLY A 143 16.61 17.84 17.14
CA GLY A 143 15.81 17.41 18.29
C GLY A 143 14.30 17.63 18.14
N LEU A 144 13.84 18.08 16.96
CA LEU A 144 12.45 18.43 16.66
C LEU A 144 11.68 17.29 15.97
N GLY A 145 12.23 16.07 15.95
CA GLY A 145 11.65 14.92 15.22
C GLY A 145 10.23 14.49 15.64
N ARG A 146 9.71 15.01 16.77
CA ARG A 146 8.33 14.78 17.25
C ARG A 146 7.42 15.98 17.06
N ASN A 147 7.96 17.12 16.64
CA ASN A 147 7.20 18.34 16.48
C ASN A 147 6.64 18.43 15.05
N ILE A 148 5.34 18.12 14.92
CA ILE A 148 4.64 18.04 13.64
C ILE A 148 4.69 19.37 12.88
N THR A 149 4.56 20.50 13.57
CA THR A 149 4.59 21.82 12.91
C THR A 149 5.98 22.17 12.39
N ALA A 150 7.04 21.85 13.14
CA ALA A 150 8.43 22.07 12.73
C ALA A 150 8.81 21.27 11.47
N PHE A 151 8.14 20.14 11.22
CA PHE A 151 8.29 19.31 10.03
C PHE A 151 7.35 19.74 8.88
N ALA A 152 6.08 20.00 9.18
CA ALA A 152 5.06 20.28 8.18
C ALA A 152 5.28 21.59 7.44
N VAL A 153 5.68 22.66 8.14
CA VAL A 153 5.90 23.98 7.52
C VAL A 153 6.99 23.91 6.43
N PRO A 154 8.20 23.38 6.68
CA PRO A 154 9.22 23.22 5.63
C PRO A 154 8.74 22.37 4.44
N LEU A 155 8.00 21.30 4.71
CA LEU A 155 7.52 20.40 3.67
C LEU A 155 6.52 21.11 2.74
N VAL A 156 5.57 21.87 3.30
CA VAL A 156 4.59 22.64 2.52
C VAL A 156 5.29 23.70 1.68
N VAL A 157 6.23 24.46 2.27
CA VAL A 157 6.99 25.48 1.53
C VAL A 157 7.79 24.86 0.39
N CYS A 158 8.47 23.74 0.63
CA CYS A 158 9.23 23.04 -0.41
C CYS A 158 8.32 22.52 -1.53
N THR A 159 7.13 22.02 -1.18
CA THR A 159 6.15 21.51 -2.15
C THR A 159 5.56 22.63 -3.00
N ILE A 160 5.25 23.78 -2.41
CA ILE A 160 4.75 24.96 -3.15
C ILE A 160 5.81 25.47 -4.13
N LYS A 161 7.06 25.64 -3.69
CA LYS A 161 8.16 26.05 -4.57
C LYS A 161 8.35 25.10 -5.74
N MET A 162 8.33 23.80 -5.46
CA MET A 162 8.44 22.78 -6.48
C MET A 162 7.29 22.86 -7.49
N ALA A 163 6.05 23.05 -7.03
CA ALA A 163 4.91 23.24 -7.91
C ALA A 163 5.04 24.50 -8.79
N SER A 164 5.55 25.61 -8.23
CA SER A 164 5.82 26.84 -8.99
C SER A 164 6.88 26.63 -10.08
N GLU A 165 8.00 25.99 -9.74
CA GLU A 165 9.07 25.66 -10.70
C GLU A 165 8.56 24.74 -11.82
N PHE A 166 7.69 23.76 -11.50
CA PHE A 166 7.09 22.90 -12.52
C PHE A 166 6.06 23.61 -13.39
N ALA A 167 5.28 24.53 -12.83
CA ALA A 167 4.34 25.35 -13.61
C ALA A 167 5.09 26.24 -14.60
N GLU A 168 6.14 26.92 -14.14
CA GLU A 168 6.98 27.78 -14.98
C GLU A 168 7.68 26.98 -16.10
N ALA A 169 8.18 25.78 -15.79
CA ALA A 169 8.77 24.89 -16.80
C ALA A 169 7.75 24.31 -17.79
N LEU A 170 6.50 24.09 -17.36
CA LEU A 170 5.41 23.65 -18.24
C LEU A 170 4.99 24.79 -19.18
N ASP A 171 4.84 26.01 -18.66
CA ASP A 171 4.49 27.19 -19.46
C ASP A 171 5.57 27.49 -20.51
N ALA A 172 6.86 27.37 -20.15
CA ALA A 172 7.97 27.55 -21.08
C ALA A 172 7.93 26.51 -22.23
N ARG A 173 7.63 25.25 -21.94
CA ARG A 173 7.51 24.19 -22.96
C ARG A 173 6.26 24.32 -23.83
N LEU A 174 5.13 24.76 -23.27
CA LEU A 174 3.91 24.96 -24.06
C LEU A 174 4.01 26.20 -24.96
N TYR A 175 4.84 27.18 -24.60
CA TYR A 175 5.08 28.37 -25.44
C TYR A 175 5.80 28.00 -26.75
N ASP A 176 6.69 27.01 -26.74
CA ASP A 176 7.38 26.50 -27.94
C ASP A 176 6.45 25.75 -28.92
N ASP A 177 5.27 25.28 -28.49
CA ASP A 177 4.32 24.53 -29.32
C ASP A 177 3.33 25.44 -30.10
N ILE A 178 3.42 26.77 -29.98
CA ILE A 178 2.44 27.74 -30.53
C ILE A 178 2.99 28.60 -31.71
N GLU A 179 4.28 28.48 -32.07
CA GLU A 179 4.87 29.09 -33.29
C GLU A 179 4.98 28.09 -34.46
#